data_AF-A0A926A9R9-F1
#
_entry.id   AF-A0A926A9R9-F1
#
_cell.length_a   1.000
_cell.length_b   1.000
_cell.length_c   1.000
_cell.angle_alpha   90.00
_cell.angle_beta   90.00
_cell.angle_gamma   90.00
#
_symmetry.space_group_name_H-M   'P 1'
#
loop_
_entity.id
_entity.type
_entity.pdbx_description
1 polymer ?
#
loop_
_entity_poly.entity_id
_entity_poly.type
_entity_poly.pdbx_seq_one_letter_code
_entity_poly.pdbx_strand_id
1 'polypeptide(L)'
;MIPTLEAQRLNEQAQGQAAWLRWGPYLSERAWGTVREDYSSGGNAWDFLPHDHARSRAYRWGEDGLAGISDDRQYLCFALALWNGHDPILKERLFGLNGGEGNHGEDVKEVYFYVDSTPTHSYMKMVYKYPQSAFPYEALVTENGRRGRADAEFELLDTGIFDDNRYFDVIVEYAKAGTDDLLIQITVANRGDVAAGLTVLPTLWLRNTWSWGYPAGPMNDVPEQPSLHAIVGQATGQAIAVQHPVLERYTLYLDGVDRLIFTENETNAERLYGVPNASPYVKDAFHRHLIEGAGEAINPAQHGTKAAGVYPLDVAAGESITLRLRLTANEHPAPFTDFADIVASRLAEADAFYAGIQRAGM
;
A
#
# COMPACT_ATOMS: atom_id res chain seq x y z
N MET A 1 7.90 -33.20 12.34
CA MET A 1 8.31 -31.79 12.18
C MET A 1 8.58 -31.27 13.58
N ILE A 2 9.72 -30.62 13.84
CA ILE A 2 9.94 -29.95 15.14
C ILE A 2 8.85 -28.87 15.25
N PRO A 3 8.07 -28.81 16.34
CA PRO A 3 7.01 -27.81 16.46
C PRO A 3 7.64 -26.42 16.59
N THR A 4 7.59 -25.64 15.51
CA THR A 4 8.00 -24.24 15.51
C THR A 4 6.86 -23.37 16.03
N LEU A 5 7.17 -22.14 16.45
CA LEU A 5 6.16 -21.17 16.89
C LEU A 5 5.18 -20.83 15.76
N GLU A 6 5.65 -20.77 14.51
CA GLU A 6 4.75 -20.60 13.36
C GLU A 6 3.79 -21.78 13.17
N ALA A 7 4.26 -23.02 13.34
CA ALA A 7 3.39 -24.18 13.29
C ALA A 7 2.34 -24.18 14.43
N GLN A 8 2.67 -23.60 15.60
CA GLN A 8 1.71 -23.40 16.68
C GLN A 8 0.63 -22.40 16.29
N ARG A 9 0.98 -21.24 15.72
CA ARG A 9 0.01 -20.25 15.21
C ARG A 9 -0.93 -20.83 14.16
N LEU A 10 -0.40 -21.65 13.26
CA LEU A 10 -1.21 -22.35 12.26
C LEU A 10 -2.23 -23.27 12.91
N ASN A 11 -1.84 -24.00 13.97
CA ASN A 11 -2.77 -24.84 14.72
C ASN A 11 -3.80 -24.02 15.50
N GLU A 12 -3.40 -22.93 16.13
CA GLU A 12 -4.31 -22.00 16.83
C GLU A 12 -5.35 -21.43 15.86
N GLN A 13 -4.92 -21.00 14.67
CA GLN A 13 -5.80 -20.54 13.59
C GLN A 13 -6.77 -21.65 13.14
N ALA A 14 -6.26 -22.85 12.87
CA ALA A 14 -7.08 -23.97 12.41
C ALA A 14 -8.12 -24.42 13.45
N GLN A 15 -7.80 -24.26 14.74
CA GLN A 15 -8.68 -24.58 15.86
C GLN A 15 -9.61 -23.41 16.27
N GLY A 16 -9.47 -22.24 15.63
CA GLY A 16 -10.26 -21.04 15.96
C GLY A 16 -9.90 -20.41 17.30
N GLN A 17 -8.71 -20.68 17.84
CA GLN A 17 -8.22 -20.13 19.10
C GLN A 17 -7.67 -18.72 18.95
N ALA A 18 -7.12 -18.39 17.78
CA ALA A 18 -6.60 -17.07 17.45
C ALA A 18 -6.85 -16.77 15.96
N ALA A 19 -7.21 -15.53 15.64
CA ALA A 19 -7.49 -15.07 14.27
C ALA A 19 -6.22 -14.53 13.58
N TRP A 20 -5.17 -15.36 13.48
CA TRP A 20 -3.91 -14.98 12.84
C TRP A 20 -4.09 -14.53 11.39
N LEU A 21 -5.04 -15.12 10.64
CA LEU A 21 -5.35 -14.74 9.26
C LEU A 21 -6.31 -13.54 9.14
N ARG A 22 -6.62 -12.84 10.24
CA ARG A 22 -7.41 -11.61 10.16
C ARG A 22 -6.71 -10.54 9.32
N TRP A 23 -5.39 -10.43 9.44
CA TRP A 23 -4.59 -9.46 8.69
C TRP A 23 -3.64 -10.16 7.74
N GLY A 24 -3.54 -9.68 6.51
CA GLY A 24 -2.65 -10.27 5.52
C GLY A 24 -2.54 -9.45 4.24
N PRO A 25 -1.81 -9.96 3.24
CA PRO A 25 -1.61 -9.32 1.95
C PRO A 25 -2.84 -9.57 1.05
N TYR A 26 -4.02 -9.17 1.53
CA TYR A 26 -5.30 -9.35 0.82
C TYR A 26 -5.64 -8.17 -0.09
N LEU A 27 -4.75 -7.17 -0.13
CA LEU A 27 -4.83 -6.04 -1.02
C LEU A 27 -4.07 -6.35 -2.31
N SER A 28 -4.72 -6.18 -3.46
CA SER A 28 -4.01 -6.29 -4.74
C SER A 28 -3.08 -5.09 -4.95
N GLU A 29 -1.96 -5.26 -5.64
CA GLU A 29 -1.14 -4.11 -6.04
C GLU A 29 -1.69 -3.38 -7.28
N ARG A 30 -2.77 -3.91 -7.88
CA ARG A 30 -3.39 -3.43 -9.12
C ARG A 30 -4.87 -3.84 -9.19
N ALA A 31 -5.80 -2.88 -9.16
CA ALA A 31 -7.24 -3.15 -9.31
C ALA A 31 -7.90 -2.46 -10.52
N TRP A 32 -7.16 -1.67 -11.28
CA TRP A 32 -7.64 -1.06 -12.53
C TRP A 32 -7.75 -2.09 -13.67
N GLY A 33 -8.57 -1.82 -14.69
CA GLY A 33 -8.72 -2.70 -15.84
C GLY A 33 -9.35 -4.06 -15.55
N THR A 34 -10.02 -4.22 -14.40
CA THR A 34 -10.60 -5.50 -13.99
C THR A 34 -12.06 -5.64 -14.40
N VAL A 35 -12.47 -6.85 -14.77
CA VAL A 35 -13.86 -7.16 -15.14
C VAL A 35 -14.88 -6.88 -14.03
N ARG A 36 -14.44 -6.84 -12.76
CA ARG A 36 -15.32 -6.56 -11.63
C ARG A 36 -15.72 -5.09 -11.62
N GLU A 37 -14.80 -4.20 -11.98
CA GLU A 37 -15.01 -2.76 -11.98
C GLU A 37 -15.53 -2.23 -13.33
N ASP A 38 -15.82 -3.13 -14.29
CA ASP A 38 -16.37 -2.78 -15.60
C ASP A 38 -17.89 -2.61 -15.55
N TYR A 39 -18.35 -1.39 -15.79
CA TYR A 39 -19.77 -1.08 -15.99
C TYR A 39 -20.04 -0.52 -17.39
N SER A 40 -19.11 -0.71 -18.32
CA SER A 40 -19.31 -0.39 -19.73
C SER A 40 -20.37 -1.31 -20.34
N SER A 41 -21.10 -0.81 -21.34
CA SER A 41 -22.10 -1.61 -22.05
C SER A 41 -21.49 -2.73 -22.91
N GLY A 42 -20.18 -2.66 -23.19
CA GLY A 42 -19.47 -3.53 -24.13
C GLY A 42 -18.51 -4.54 -23.50
N GLY A 43 -18.32 -4.53 -22.18
CA GLY A 43 -17.37 -5.43 -21.51
C GLY A 43 -15.90 -5.05 -21.71
N ASN A 44 -15.60 -3.76 -21.92
CA ASN A 44 -14.24 -3.27 -22.09
C ASN A 44 -13.70 -2.68 -20.77
N ALA A 45 -13.29 -3.57 -19.87
CA ALA A 45 -12.79 -3.23 -18.55
C ALA A 45 -11.57 -2.30 -18.57
N TRP A 46 -10.70 -2.47 -19.57
CA TRP A 46 -9.43 -1.76 -19.71
C TRP A 46 -9.63 -0.27 -19.98
N ASP A 47 -10.50 0.05 -20.94
CA ASP A 47 -10.81 1.45 -21.28
C ASP A 47 -11.79 2.09 -20.28
N PHE A 48 -12.60 1.28 -19.60
CA PHE A 48 -13.56 1.78 -18.63
C PHE A 48 -12.92 2.24 -17.31
N LEU A 49 -11.89 1.52 -16.85
CA LEU A 49 -11.12 1.88 -15.67
C LEU A 49 -9.61 1.76 -15.98
N PRO A 50 -9.05 2.70 -16.74
CA PRO A 50 -7.62 2.71 -17.03
C PRO A 50 -6.81 3.05 -15.78
N HIS A 51 -5.50 2.81 -15.85
CA HIS A 51 -4.55 3.19 -14.80
C HIS A 51 -4.69 4.67 -14.38
N ASP A 52 -4.96 5.58 -15.33
CA ASP A 52 -5.08 7.01 -15.01
C ASP A 52 -6.23 7.31 -14.02
N HIS A 53 -7.34 6.60 -14.16
CA HIS A 53 -8.51 6.79 -13.30
C HIS A 53 -8.32 6.20 -11.90
N ALA A 54 -7.41 5.22 -11.75
CA ALA A 54 -7.22 4.42 -10.54
C ALA A 54 -6.99 5.26 -9.27
N ARG A 55 -6.21 6.34 -9.39
CA ARG A 55 -5.91 7.25 -8.25
C ARG A 55 -7.08 8.12 -7.84
N SER A 56 -8.01 8.37 -8.75
CA SER A 56 -9.13 9.30 -8.58
C SER A 56 -10.47 8.61 -8.36
N ARG A 57 -10.55 7.29 -8.51
CA ARG A 57 -11.80 6.52 -8.42
C ARG A 57 -11.82 5.60 -7.21
N ALA A 58 -12.84 5.73 -6.36
CA ALA A 58 -13.10 4.75 -5.31
C ALA A 58 -13.58 3.44 -5.95
N TYR A 59 -13.09 2.31 -5.45
CA TYR A 59 -13.41 0.98 -5.97
C TYR A 59 -14.64 0.42 -5.26
N ARG A 60 -15.40 -0.44 -5.95
CA ARG A 60 -16.59 -1.08 -5.39
C ARG A 60 -16.27 -2.45 -4.82
N TRP A 61 -15.54 -3.26 -5.58
CA TRP A 61 -15.42 -4.70 -5.32
C TRP A 61 -14.15 -5.11 -4.61
N GLY A 62 -13.16 -4.22 -4.54
CA GLY A 62 -11.93 -4.42 -3.79
C GLY A 62 -11.21 -3.11 -3.56
N GLU A 63 -9.92 -3.17 -3.24
CA GLU A 63 -9.02 -2.03 -3.14
C GLU A 63 -7.63 -2.43 -3.69
N ASP A 64 -6.80 -1.45 -4.02
CA ASP A 64 -5.40 -1.67 -4.37
C ASP A 64 -4.42 -0.79 -3.60
N GLY A 65 -3.16 -1.22 -3.53
CA GLY A 65 -2.09 -0.45 -2.92
C GLY A 65 -0.74 -1.15 -2.97
N LEU A 66 0.33 -0.37 -3.13
CA LEU A 66 1.70 -0.86 -3.18
C LEU A 66 2.16 -1.41 -1.83
N ALA A 67 2.61 -2.67 -1.83
CA ALA A 67 3.08 -3.39 -0.65
C ALA A 67 2.04 -3.43 0.49
N GLY A 68 0.75 -3.48 0.14
CA GLY A 68 -0.33 -3.28 1.10
C GLY A 68 -0.81 -4.52 1.84
N ILE A 69 -1.50 -4.27 2.95
CA ILE A 69 -2.23 -5.26 3.75
C ILE A 69 -3.65 -4.77 4.00
N SER A 70 -4.55 -5.70 4.33
CA SER A 70 -5.86 -5.36 4.87
C SER A 70 -6.30 -6.39 5.89
N ASP A 71 -7.40 -6.10 6.59
CA ASP A 71 -8.15 -7.14 7.26
C ASP A 71 -8.78 -8.10 6.23
N ASP A 72 -9.27 -9.25 6.69
CA ASP A 72 -9.82 -10.34 5.90
C ASP A 72 -11.14 -9.97 5.19
N ARG A 73 -11.80 -8.88 5.60
CA ARG A 73 -12.97 -8.30 4.91
C ARG A 73 -12.62 -7.06 4.10
N GLN A 74 -11.35 -6.62 4.15
CA GLN A 74 -10.84 -5.44 3.45
C GLN A 74 -11.62 -4.16 3.81
N TYR A 75 -12.01 -4.02 5.07
CA TYR A 75 -12.61 -2.78 5.60
C TYR A 75 -11.56 -1.72 5.88
N LEU A 76 -10.41 -2.11 6.44
CA LEU A 76 -9.28 -1.25 6.73
C LEU A 76 -8.07 -1.71 5.90
N CYS A 77 -7.58 -0.80 5.07
CA CYS A 77 -6.45 -1.03 4.19
C CYS A 77 -5.26 -0.16 4.58
N PHE A 78 -4.07 -0.70 4.43
CA PHE A 78 -2.80 0.02 4.57
C PHE A 78 -1.90 -0.28 3.38
N ALA A 79 -1.22 0.73 2.83
CA ALA A 79 -0.23 0.59 1.78
C ALA A 79 0.71 1.80 1.72
N LEU A 80 1.72 1.74 0.86
CA LEU A 80 2.61 2.86 0.61
C LEU A 80 2.16 3.70 -0.58
N ALA A 81 2.35 5.01 -0.47
CA ALA A 81 2.51 5.88 -1.62
C ALA A 81 3.92 6.50 -1.60
N LEU A 82 4.56 6.61 -2.76
CA LEU A 82 5.93 7.13 -2.88
C LEU A 82 6.00 8.27 -3.89
N TRP A 83 6.94 9.18 -3.68
CA TRP A 83 7.28 10.22 -4.64
C TRP A 83 8.76 10.57 -4.59
N ASN A 84 9.48 10.32 -5.69
CA ASN A 84 10.90 10.64 -5.84
C ASN A 84 11.16 12.13 -6.15
N GLY A 85 10.13 12.99 -6.18
CA GLY A 85 10.25 14.41 -6.55
C GLY A 85 10.22 14.67 -8.06
N HIS A 86 10.21 13.61 -8.88
CA HIS A 86 10.30 13.69 -10.34
C HIS A 86 9.10 13.05 -11.05
N ASP A 87 8.48 12.04 -10.43
CA ASP A 87 7.34 11.35 -11.01
C ASP A 87 6.15 12.28 -11.18
N PRO A 88 5.43 12.18 -12.32
CA PRO A 88 4.24 12.98 -12.58
C PRO A 88 3.03 12.52 -11.77
N ILE A 89 3.11 11.37 -11.10
CA ILE A 89 2.04 10.78 -10.28
C ILE A 89 2.59 10.22 -8.97
N LEU A 90 1.75 10.13 -7.95
CA LEU A 90 2.13 9.40 -6.73
C LEU A 90 2.14 7.91 -7.05
N LYS A 91 3.22 7.24 -6.65
CA LYS A 91 3.35 5.80 -6.80
C LYS A 91 2.58 5.08 -5.70
N GLU A 92 1.27 4.93 -5.91
CA GLU A 92 0.35 4.27 -4.96
C GLU A 92 0.15 2.77 -5.29
N ARG A 93 0.53 2.34 -6.48
CA ARG A 93 0.24 1.01 -7.05
C ARG A 93 1.26 0.66 -8.14
N LEU A 94 1.31 -0.60 -8.53
CA LEU A 94 2.16 -1.03 -9.64
C LEU A 94 1.58 -0.57 -10.97
N PHE A 95 2.45 -0.02 -11.81
CA PHE A 95 2.13 0.31 -13.19
C PHE A 95 2.26 -0.91 -14.10
N GLY A 96 1.45 -0.95 -15.14
CA GLY A 96 1.50 -1.98 -16.15
C GLY A 96 0.74 -1.56 -17.39
N LEU A 97 0.87 -2.38 -18.43
CA LEU A 97 0.18 -2.26 -19.69
C LEU A 97 -1.12 -3.06 -19.64
N ASN A 98 -2.17 -2.52 -20.24
CA ASN A 98 -3.37 -3.30 -20.53
C ASN A 98 -3.16 -4.21 -21.75
N GLY A 99 -4.12 -5.12 -22.00
CA GLY A 99 -4.00 -6.12 -23.07
C GLY A 99 -3.90 -5.56 -24.50
N GLY A 100 -4.26 -4.30 -24.73
CA GLY A 100 -4.09 -3.60 -26.01
C GLY A 100 -2.80 -2.79 -26.11
N GLU A 101 -2.14 -2.50 -24.99
CA GLU A 101 -0.91 -1.73 -24.92
C GLU A 101 0.35 -2.62 -25.01
N GLY A 102 0.29 -3.85 -24.52
CA GLY A 102 1.39 -4.82 -24.60
C GLY A 102 1.33 -5.70 -25.84
N ASN A 103 2.49 -6.00 -26.44
CA ASN A 103 2.60 -6.89 -27.61
C ASN A 103 2.30 -8.37 -27.27
N HIS A 104 2.43 -8.76 -25.99
CA HIS A 104 2.04 -10.08 -25.46
C HIS A 104 0.93 -10.05 -24.41
N GLY A 105 0.24 -8.92 -24.26
CA GLY A 105 -0.94 -8.78 -23.38
C GLY A 105 -0.71 -7.87 -22.18
N GLU A 106 -1.44 -8.14 -21.09
CA GLU A 106 -1.26 -7.41 -19.83
C GLU A 106 0.11 -7.70 -19.24
N ASP A 107 0.81 -6.66 -18.81
CA ASP A 107 2.16 -6.82 -18.27
C ASP A 107 2.51 -5.73 -17.24
N VAL A 108 3.10 -6.12 -16.12
CA VAL A 108 3.51 -5.21 -15.04
C VAL A 108 4.93 -4.72 -15.32
N LYS A 109 5.10 -3.41 -15.48
CA LYS A 109 6.37 -2.80 -15.89
C LYS A 109 7.19 -2.30 -14.71
N GLU A 110 7.19 -3.05 -13.62
CA GLU A 110 7.79 -2.67 -12.33
C GLU A 110 8.75 -3.75 -11.84
N VAL A 111 9.72 -3.39 -11.01
CA VAL A 111 10.64 -4.36 -10.43
C VAL A 111 10.40 -4.48 -8.93
N TYR A 112 9.86 -5.62 -8.51
CA TYR A 112 9.52 -5.92 -7.13
C TYR A 112 9.63 -7.41 -6.83
N PHE A 113 9.81 -7.75 -5.56
CA PHE A 113 9.94 -9.13 -5.10
C PHE A 113 9.27 -9.29 -3.74
N TYR A 114 8.42 -10.32 -3.61
CA TYR A 114 8.04 -10.85 -2.30
C TYR A 114 9.17 -11.76 -1.83
N VAL A 115 9.82 -11.38 -0.73
CA VAL A 115 11.05 -12.00 -0.27
C VAL A 115 10.76 -13.05 0.80
N ASP A 116 9.76 -12.80 1.66
CA ASP A 116 9.37 -13.71 2.73
C ASP A 116 7.89 -13.52 3.10
N SER A 117 7.23 -14.59 3.51
CA SER A 117 5.90 -14.55 4.12
C SER A 117 5.59 -15.87 4.80
N THR A 118 5.41 -15.87 6.11
CA THR A 118 4.93 -17.06 6.82
C THR A 118 3.46 -17.36 6.50
N PRO A 119 2.99 -18.62 6.63
CA PRO A 119 1.60 -18.99 6.35
C PRO A 119 0.55 -18.24 7.16
N THR A 120 0.86 -17.82 8.39
CA THR A 120 -0.04 -17.00 9.23
C THR A 120 0.13 -15.50 8.99
N HIS A 121 0.98 -15.10 8.04
CA HIS A 121 1.41 -13.73 7.81
C HIS A 121 1.96 -13.08 9.09
N SER A 122 2.53 -13.88 10.00
CA SER A 122 3.17 -13.40 11.23
C SER A 122 4.45 -12.62 10.93
N TYR A 123 5.09 -12.93 9.80
CA TYR A 123 6.14 -12.14 9.18
C TYR A 123 5.90 -12.07 7.68
N MET A 124 6.10 -10.90 7.07
CA MET A 124 6.08 -10.69 5.62
C MET A 124 7.13 -9.67 5.22
N LYS A 125 7.72 -9.84 4.03
CA LYS A 125 8.75 -8.95 3.49
C LYS A 125 8.62 -8.80 1.98
N MET A 126 8.55 -7.56 1.52
CA MET A 126 8.59 -7.19 0.10
C MET A 126 9.73 -6.19 -0.13
N VAL A 127 10.35 -6.22 -1.30
CA VAL A 127 11.20 -5.14 -1.79
C VAL A 127 10.67 -4.61 -3.11
N TYR A 128 10.56 -3.29 -3.21
CA TYR A 128 10.22 -2.58 -4.43
C TYR A 128 11.40 -1.71 -4.88
N LYS A 129 11.78 -1.79 -6.16
CA LYS A 129 12.86 -0.98 -6.71
C LYS A 129 12.28 0.27 -7.37
N TYR A 130 12.47 1.41 -6.72
CA TYR A 130 11.90 2.68 -7.18
C TYR A 130 12.99 3.61 -7.73
N PRO A 131 12.94 3.98 -9.03
CA PRO A 131 13.92 4.89 -9.62
C PRO A 131 14.00 6.25 -8.94
N GLN A 132 15.20 6.83 -8.90
CA GLN A 132 15.42 8.21 -8.44
C GLN A 132 14.99 9.23 -9.50
N SER A 133 15.02 8.88 -10.78
CA SER A 133 14.50 9.71 -11.87
C SER A 133 13.02 9.45 -12.11
N ALA A 134 12.37 10.35 -12.88
CA ALA A 134 10.99 10.16 -13.31
C ALA A 134 10.80 8.79 -14.00
N PHE A 135 9.78 8.06 -13.56
CA PHE A 135 9.43 6.76 -14.09
C PHE A 135 8.95 6.86 -15.56
N PRO A 136 9.38 5.97 -16.47
CA PRO A 136 9.29 6.17 -17.92
C PRO A 136 7.95 5.65 -18.49
N TYR A 137 6.82 6.10 -17.92
CA TYR A 137 5.47 5.64 -18.27
C TYR A 137 5.19 5.71 -19.79
N GLU A 138 5.44 6.86 -20.40
CA GLU A 138 5.12 7.10 -21.82
C GLU A 138 5.99 6.25 -22.76
N ALA A 139 7.28 6.09 -22.43
CA ALA A 139 8.20 5.27 -23.22
C ALA A 139 7.76 3.80 -23.20
N LEU A 140 7.37 3.29 -22.03
CA LEU A 140 6.87 1.91 -21.87
C LEU A 140 5.61 1.67 -22.71
N VAL A 141 4.64 2.58 -22.67
CA VAL A 141 3.39 2.46 -23.45
C VAL A 141 3.69 2.58 -24.95
N THR A 142 4.45 3.59 -25.35
CA THR A 142 4.68 3.92 -26.76
C THR A 142 5.50 2.85 -27.48
N GLU A 143 6.57 2.35 -26.86
CA GLU A 143 7.44 1.35 -27.47
C GLU A 143 6.75 -0.02 -27.53
N ASN A 144 6.09 -0.46 -26.45
CA ASN A 144 5.34 -1.73 -26.50
C ASN A 144 4.19 -1.68 -27.51
N GLY A 145 3.49 -0.54 -27.64
CA GLY A 145 2.44 -0.37 -28.65
C GLY A 145 2.94 -0.38 -30.11
N ARG A 146 4.25 -0.18 -30.35
CA ARG A 146 4.86 -0.32 -31.68
C ARG A 146 5.30 -1.75 -32.00
N ARG A 147 5.52 -2.57 -30.98
CA ARG A 147 6.06 -3.93 -31.14
C ARG A 147 4.98 -4.91 -31.57
N GLY A 148 5.39 -5.86 -32.42
CA GLY A 148 4.55 -6.96 -32.86
C GLY A 148 4.70 -8.18 -31.97
N ARG A 149 3.86 -9.20 -32.23
CA ARG A 149 3.91 -10.49 -31.52
C ARG A 149 5.26 -11.23 -31.65
N ALA A 150 6.04 -10.92 -32.69
CA ALA A 150 7.33 -11.55 -32.94
C ALA A 150 8.50 -10.86 -32.21
N ASP A 151 8.28 -9.65 -31.70
CA ASP A 151 9.29 -8.90 -30.94
C ASP A 151 9.25 -9.29 -29.46
N ALA A 152 10.37 -9.14 -28.76
CA ALA A 152 10.39 -9.26 -27.30
C ALA A 152 9.66 -8.07 -26.66
N GLU A 153 9.12 -8.26 -25.47
CA GLU A 153 8.55 -7.17 -24.67
C GLU A 153 9.62 -6.09 -24.39
N PHE A 154 9.20 -4.82 -24.32
CA PHE A 154 10.08 -3.73 -23.89
C PHE A 154 9.90 -3.53 -22.39
N GLU A 155 10.93 -3.88 -21.63
CA GLU A 155 10.90 -3.88 -20.17
C GLU A 155 11.41 -2.58 -19.56
N LEU A 156 11.09 -2.36 -18.29
CA LEU A 156 11.59 -1.21 -17.53
C LEU A 156 13.13 -1.12 -17.57
N LEU A 157 13.81 -2.27 -17.54
CA LEU A 157 15.27 -2.35 -17.64
C LEU A 157 15.80 -1.85 -19.00
N ASP A 158 15.06 -2.07 -20.09
CA ASP A 158 15.47 -1.65 -21.43
C ASP A 158 15.44 -0.12 -21.63
N THR A 159 14.79 0.60 -20.71
CA THR A 159 14.76 2.08 -20.73
C THR A 159 16.08 2.71 -20.29
N GLY A 160 16.99 1.92 -19.70
CA GLY A 160 18.24 2.40 -19.12
C GLY A 160 18.07 3.08 -17.76
N ILE A 161 16.85 3.11 -17.19
CA ILE A 161 16.58 3.81 -15.92
C ILE A 161 17.37 3.26 -14.71
N PHE A 162 17.89 2.05 -14.82
CA PHE A 162 18.70 1.40 -13.79
C PHE A 162 20.21 1.35 -14.09
N ASP A 163 20.67 1.86 -15.24
CA ASP A 163 22.06 1.70 -15.72
C ASP A 163 23.10 2.29 -14.75
N ASP A 164 22.75 3.39 -14.08
CA ASP A 164 23.62 4.10 -13.13
C ASP A 164 23.41 3.63 -11.67
N ASN A 165 22.64 2.57 -11.42
CA ASN A 165 22.21 2.12 -10.07
C ASN A 165 21.49 3.20 -9.24
N ARG A 166 20.89 4.21 -9.89
CA ARG A 166 20.17 5.32 -9.22
C ARG A 166 18.72 4.98 -8.94
N TYR A 167 18.53 4.13 -7.93
CA TYR A 167 17.23 3.73 -7.44
C TYR A 167 17.25 3.53 -5.92
N PHE A 168 16.06 3.47 -5.33
CA PHE A 168 15.85 3.05 -3.96
C PHE A 168 15.41 1.59 -3.92
N ASP A 169 16.01 0.79 -3.03
CA ASP A 169 15.30 -0.39 -2.52
C ASP A 169 14.36 0.09 -1.41
N VAL A 170 13.06 -0.03 -1.63
CA VAL A 170 12.02 0.22 -0.63
C VAL A 170 11.60 -1.13 -0.08
N ILE A 171 12.09 -1.46 1.11
CA ILE A 171 11.86 -2.73 1.79
C ILE A 171 10.74 -2.54 2.79
N VAL A 172 9.67 -3.32 2.69
CA VAL A 172 8.51 -3.27 3.57
C VAL A 172 8.41 -4.58 4.31
N GLU A 173 8.45 -4.51 5.64
CA GLU A 173 8.34 -5.64 6.54
C GLU A 173 7.13 -5.48 7.45
N TYR A 174 6.36 -6.55 7.57
CA TYR A 174 5.25 -6.67 8.51
C TYR A 174 5.58 -7.75 9.54
N ALA A 175 5.37 -7.43 10.82
CA ALA A 175 5.67 -8.31 11.94
C ALA A 175 4.51 -8.27 12.94
N LYS A 176 3.86 -9.41 13.21
CA LYS A 176 2.74 -9.48 14.17
C LYS A 176 3.23 -9.68 15.60
N ALA A 177 2.94 -8.73 16.48
CA ALA A 177 3.04 -8.97 17.92
C ALA A 177 1.89 -9.86 18.42
N GLY A 178 0.73 -9.74 17.79
CA GLY A 178 -0.47 -10.55 18.00
C GLY A 178 -1.41 -10.49 16.80
N THR A 179 -2.62 -11.05 16.92
CA THR A 179 -3.61 -11.08 15.82
C THR A 179 -4.06 -9.69 15.38
N ASP A 180 -4.04 -8.73 16.31
CA ASP A 180 -4.54 -7.36 16.15
C ASP A 180 -3.46 -6.31 16.48
N ASP A 181 -2.19 -6.68 16.30
CA ASP A 181 -1.04 -5.82 16.58
C ASP A 181 0.08 -6.08 15.57
N LEU A 182 0.23 -5.14 14.64
CA LEU A 182 1.07 -5.22 13.46
C LEU A 182 2.14 -4.13 13.53
N LEU A 183 3.39 -4.55 13.54
CA LEU A 183 4.54 -3.68 13.36
C LEU A 183 4.83 -3.61 11.86
N ILE A 184 5.07 -2.39 11.39
CA ILE A 184 5.32 -2.06 9.99
C ILE A 184 6.66 -1.33 9.94
N GLN A 185 7.64 -1.95 9.29
CA GLN A 185 8.98 -1.40 9.13
C GLN A 185 9.23 -1.13 7.65
N ILE A 186 9.58 0.12 7.33
CA ILE A 186 9.86 0.54 5.95
C ILE A 186 11.29 1.03 5.89
N THR A 187 12.17 0.28 5.20
CA THR A 187 13.56 0.70 5.00
C THR A 187 13.75 1.18 3.58
N VAL A 188 14.19 2.42 3.43
CA VAL A 188 14.56 3.03 2.14
C VAL A 188 16.07 3.03 2.05
N ALA A 189 16.64 2.23 1.16
CA ALA A 189 18.07 2.18 0.91
C ALA A 189 18.39 2.82 -0.44
N ASN A 190 19.22 3.87 -0.44
CA ASN A 190 19.69 4.51 -1.65
C ASN A 190 20.82 3.69 -2.27
N ARG A 191 20.61 3.13 -3.46
CA ARG A 191 21.63 2.35 -4.20
C ARG A 191 22.51 3.20 -5.09
N GLY A 192 22.16 4.47 -5.27
CA GLY A 192 22.88 5.43 -6.08
C GLY A 192 24.15 5.94 -5.40
N ASP A 193 24.90 6.69 -6.20
CA ASP A 193 26.18 7.31 -5.87
C ASP A 193 26.05 8.74 -5.29
N VAL A 194 24.83 9.27 -5.22
CA VAL A 194 24.51 10.61 -4.71
C VAL A 194 23.34 10.57 -3.73
N ALA A 195 23.28 11.55 -2.83
CA ALA A 195 22.11 11.73 -1.97
C ALA A 195 20.87 12.01 -2.84
N ALA A 196 19.73 11.44 -2.46
CA ALA A 196 18.48 11.56 -3.21
C ALA A 196 17.28 11.65 -2.27
N GLY A 197 16.32 12.49 -2.67
CA GLY A 197 15.08 12.70 -1.94
C GLY A 197 14.04 11.62 -2.23
N LEU A 198 13.30 11.20 -1.21
CA LEU A 198 12.11 10.37 -1.36
C LEU A 198 11.06 10.79 -0.35
N THR A 199 9.84 11.09 -0.82
CA THR A 199 8.69 11.26 0.08
C THR A 199 7.98 9.92 0.21
N VAL A 200 7.90 9.41 1.43
CA VAL A 200 7.19 8.17 1.76
C VAL A 200 5.88 8.52 2.48
N LEU A 201 4.78 7.92 2.03
CA LEU A 201 3.46 8.09 2.61
C LEU A 201 2.85 6.74 2.98
N PRO A 202 3.11 6.23 4.20
CA PRO A 202 2.32 5.15 4.77
C PRO A 202 0.87 5.61 4.89
N THR A 203 -0.01 4.98 4.13
CA THR A 203 -1.38 5.44 3.90
C THR A 203 -2.35 4.41 4.43
N LEU A 204 -3.31 4.87 5.23
CA LEU A 204 -4.39 4.09 5.81
C LEU A 204 -5.72 4.58 5.24
N TRP A 205 -6.61 3.67 4.82
CA TRP A 205 -7.94 4.06 4.36
C TRP A 205 -8.99 3.01 4.63
N LEU A 206 -10.22 3.49 4.66
CA LEU A 206 -11.42 2.69 4.83
C LEU A 206 -11.98 2.42 3.44
N ARG A 207 -12.23 1.14 3.14
CA ARG A 207 -12.84 0.76 1.86
C ARG A 207 -14.19 1.45 1.71
N ASN A 208 -14.43 2.05 0.55
CA ASN A 208 -15.68 2.74 0.31
C ASN A 208 -16.84 1.74 0.17
N THR A 209 -17.62 1.58 1.23
CA THR A 209 -18.80 0.70 1.29
C THR A 209 -20.12 1.48 1.25
N TRP A 210 -20.08 2.81 1.35
CA TRP A 210 -21.23 3.69 1.53
C TRP A 210 -21.71 4.34 0.23
N SER A 211 -20.86 4.52 -0.79
CA SER A 211 -21.23 5.19 -2.03
C SER A 211 -21.97 4.31 -3.05
N TRP A 212 -22.19 3.02 -2.73
CA TRP A 212 -22.67 2.01 -3.69
C TRP A 212 -24.14 1.60 -3.56
N GLY A 213 -24.93 2.36 -2.78
CA GLY A 213 -26.36 2.11 -2.62
C GLY A 213 -26.72 0.97 -1.66
N TYR A 214 -25.80 0.60 -0.77
CA TYR A 214 -26.04 -0.36 0.29
C TYR A 214 -26.18 0.37 1.64
N PRO A 215 -27.36 0.38 2.28
CA PRO A 215 -27.57 1.13 3.52
C PRO A 215 -26.65 0.73 4.68
N ALA A 216 -26.19 -0.53 4.70
CA ALA A 216 -25.27 -1.06 5.71
C ALA A 216 -24.03 -1.73 5.10
N GLY A 217 -23.56 -1.22 3.97
CA GLY A 217 -22.45 -1.82 3.21
C GLY A 217 -22.82 -3.11 2.48
N PRO A 218 -21.92 -3.65 1.63
CA PRO A 218 -22.20 -4.78 0.76
C PRO A 218 -22.48 -6.09 1.51
N MET A 219 -22.01 -6.19 2.76
CA MET A 219 -22.21 -7.35 3.65
C MET A 219 -23.32 -7.13 4.69
N ASN A 220 -24.00 -5.97 4.65
CA ASN A 220 -25.09 -5.60 5.56
C ASN A 220 -24.71 -5.62 7.05
N ASP A 221 -23.47 -5.24 7.36
CA ASP A 221 -22.87 -5.23 8.70
C ASP A 221 -22.21 -3.88 9.06
N VAL A 222 -22.13 -2.92 8.12
CA VAL A 222 -21.54 -1.58 8.33
C VAL A 222 -22.65 -0.52 8.31
N PRO A 223 -23.39 -0.31 9.42
CA PRO A 223 -24.59 0.53 9.46
C PRO A 223 -24.32 2.05 9.34
N GLU A 224 -23.07 2.46 9.48
CA GLU A 224 -22.65 3.86 9.43
C GLU A 224 -21.26 3.99 8.81
N GLN A 225 -20.95 5.19 8.29
CA GLN A 225 -19.67 5.44 7.65
C GLN A 225 -18.54 5.42 8.70
N PRO A 226 -17.48 4.60 8.50
CA PRO A 226 -16.33 4.59 9.39
C PRO A 226 -15.49 5.86 9.24
N SER A 227 -14.61 6.14 10.21
CA SER A 227 -13.82 7.37 10.23
C SER A 227 -12.38 7.18 10.72
N LEU A 228 -11.52 8.09 10.26
CA LEU A 228 -10.14 8.29 10.68
C LEU A 228 -10.00 9.70 11.26
N HIS A 229 -9.25 9.84 12.35
CA HIS A 229 -8.91 11.15 12.90
C HIS A 229 -7.53 11.16 13.58
N ALA A 230 -6.88 12.33 13.61
CA ALA A 230 -5.64 12.49 14.35
C ALA A 230 -5.86 12.42 15.86
N ILE A 231 -4.95 11.75 16.58
CA ILE A 231 -4.87 11.79 18.04
C ILE A 231 -3.83 12.85 18.41
N VAL A 232 -4.27 13.92 19.10
CA VAL A 232 -3.40 15.02 19.57
C VAL A 232 -2.81 14.70 20.94
N GLY A 233 -1.57 15.11 21.19
CA GLY A 233 -0.98 15.15 22.55
C GLY A 233 -0.31 13.85 23.05
N GLN A 234 0.07 12.94 22.14
CA GLN A 234 0.85 11.75 22.49
C GLN A 234 2.32 12.11 22.74
N ALA A 235 2.96 11.47 23.73
CA ALA A 235 4.32 11.78 24.15
C ALA A 235 5.41 11.29 23.17
N THR A 236 5.10 10.34 22.27
CA THR A 236 6.10 9.57 21.50
C THR A 236 5.79 9.43 19.99
N GLY A 237 5.04 10.36 19.39
CA GLY A 237 4.73 10.35 17.94
C GLY A 237 3.36 10.91 17.61
N GLN A 238 3.01 10.96 16.32
CA GLN A 238 1.64 11.25 15.87
C GLN A 238 0.90 9.91 15.68
N ALA A 239 -0.42 9.91 15.87
CA ALA A 239 -1.23 8.72 15.71
C ALA A 239 -2.55 9.00 15.00
N ILE A 240 -3.05 8.00 14.28
CA ILE A 240 -4.32 8.04 13.57
C ILE A 240 -5.25 7.02 14.25
N ALA A 241 -6.34 7.50 14.82
CA ALA A 241 -7.40 6.65 15.33
C ALA A 241 -8.30 6.20 14.18
N VAL A 242 -8.65 4.91 14.18
CA VAL A 242 -9.64 4.30 13.31
C VAL A 242 -10.88 3.98 14.14
N GLN A 243 -12.03 4.38 13.63
CA GLN A 243 -13.33 3.98 14.16
C GLN A 243 -14.09 3.29 13.03
N HIS A 244 -14.31 1.99 13.17
CA HIS A 244 -15.09 1.21 12.22
C HIS A 244 -16.18 0.42 12.95
N PRO A 245 -17.45 0.42 12.49
CA PRO A 245 -18.55 -0.24 13.21
C PRO A 245 -18.34 -1.75 13.44
N VAL A 246 -17.68 -2.42 12.50
CA VAL A 246 -17.39 -3.87 12.57
C VAL A 246 -16.02 -4.20 13.15
N LEU A 247 -14.93 -3.59 12.66
CA LEU A 247 -13.57 -3.83 13.17
C LEU A 247 -13.30 -3.17 14.54
N GLU A 248 -14.24 -2.38 15.03
CA GLU A 248 -14.11 -1.55 16.23
C GLU A 248 -12.99 -0.51 16.09
N ARG A 249 -12.06 -0.47 17.06
CA ARG A 249 -11.04 0.56 17.17
C ARG A 249 -9.68 0.00 16.81
N TYR A 250 -8.97 0.73 15.97
CA TYR A 250 -7.53 0.58 15.77
C TYR A 250 -6.84 1.93 15.93
N THR A 251 -5.55 1.90 16.22
CA THR A 251 -4.68 3.07 16.20
C THR A 251 -3.44 2.74 15.38
N LEU A 252 -3.12 3.61 14.42
CA LEU A 252 -1.83 3.60 13.74
C LEU A 252 -0.92 4.62 14.42
N TYR A 253 0.14 4.15 15.07
CA TYR A 253 1.20 4.97 15.63
C TYR A 253 2.30 5.17 14.60
N LEU A 254 2.79 6.41 14.45
CA LEU A 254 3.81 6.80 13.47
C LEU A 254 5.02 7.43 14.18
N ASP A 255 6.18 6.79 14.08
CA ASP A 255 7.42 7.30 14.64
C ASP A 255 8.03 8.37 13.73
N GLY A 256 8.46 9.51 14.30
CA GLY A 256 9.20 10.55 13.57
C GLY A 256 8.50 11.18 12.36
N VAL A 257 7.17 11.09 12.23
CA VAL A 257 6.42 11.66 11.09
C VAL A 257 6.43 13.20 11.12
N ASP A 258 6.59 13.83 9.95
CA ASP A 258 6.56 15.29 9.81
C ASP A 258 5.14 15.83 10.07
N ARG A 259 4.16 15.29 9.33
CA ARG A 259 2.75 15.67 9.45
C ARG A 259 1.81 14.56 9.02
N LEU A 260 0.58 14.60 9.55
CA LEU A 260 -0.55 13.82 9.06
C LEU A 260 -1.38 14.63 8.08
N ILE A 261 -1.78 13.98 6.99
CA ILE A 261 -2.73 14.52 6.01
C ILE A 261 -3.95 13.61 5.88
N PHE A 262 -5.13 14.20 5.65
CA PHE A 262 -6.42 13.51 5.64
C PHE A 262 -7.24 13.89 4.41
N THR A 263 -8.06 12.96 3.94
CA THR A 263 -9.04 13.14 2.86
C THR A 263 -10.13 12.06 2.97
N GLU A 264 -11.03 12.01 1.98
CA GLU A 264 -11.99 10.93 1.84
C GLU A 264 -11.55 9.92 0.76
N ASN A 265 -11.83 8.63 0.96
CA ASN A 265 -11.76 7.60 -0.08
C ASN A 265 -13.01 7.69 -0.99
N GLU A 266 -13.19 8.85 -1.61
CA GLU A 266 -14.33 9.18 -2.47
C GLU A 266 -13.89 9.47 -3.89
N THR A 267 -14.70 9.07 -4.86
CA THR A 267 -14.39 9.31 -6.27
C THR A 267 -14.33 10.82 -6.55
N ASN A 268 -13.27 11.27 -7.21
CA ASN A 268 -13.19 12.61 -7.79
C ASN A 268 -14.05 12.68 -9.05
N ALA A 269 -15.35 12.90 -8.85
CA ALA A 269 -16.35 12.99 -9.91
C ALA A 269 -16.13 14.20 -10.82
N GLU A 270 -15.53 15.26 -10.31
CA GLU A 270 -15.23 16.46 -11.10
C GLU A 270 -14.18 16.14 -12.16
N ARG A 271 -13.07 15.50 -11.74
CA ARG A 271 -12.01 15.07 -12.67
C ARG A 271 -12.50 14.02 -13.67
N LEU A 272 -13.23 13.00 -13.19
CA LEU A 272 -13.55 11.84 -14.02
C LEU A 272 -14.79 12.01 -14.89
N TYR A 273 -15.78 12.78 -14.42
CA TYR A 273 -17.10 12.85 -15.03
C TYR A 273 -17.59 14.29 -15.28
N GLY A 274 -16.81 15.32 -14.90
CA GLY A 274 -17.21 16.72 -15.05
C GLY A 274 -18.38 17.13 -14.16
N VAL A 275 -18.63 16.39 -13.06
CA VAL A 275 -19.73 16.64 -12.12
C VAL A 275 -19.14 17.13 -10.79
N PRO A 276 -19.72 18.17 -10.15
CA PRO A 276 -19.20 18.67 -8.88
C PRO A 276 -19.07 17.58 -7.81
N ASN A 277 -17.95 17.58 -7.10
CA ASN A 277 -17.77 16.71 -5.94
C ASN A 277 -18.67 17.14 -4.78
N ALA A 278 -19.14 16.17 -3.97
CA ALA A 278 -19.90 16.46 -2.74
C ALA A 278 -19.05 17.14 -1.65
N SER A 279 -17.74 16.92 -1.70
CA SER A 279 -16.71 17.48 -0.81
C SER A 279 -15.46 17.81 -1.64
N PRO A 280 -14.67 18.84 -1.29
CA PRO A 280 -13.38 19.08 -1.94
C PRO A 280 -12.32 18.00 -1.62
N TYR A 281 -12.55 17.20 -0.58
CA TYR A 281 -11.66 16.12 -0.14
C TYR A 281 -12.08 14.81 -0.81
N VAL A 282 -11.27 14.34 -1.74
CA VAL A 282 -11.53 13.15 -2.58
C VAL A 282 -10.25 12.30 -2.68
N LYS A 283 -10.36 11.10 -3.26
CA LYS A 283 -9.36 10.03 -3.19
C LYS A 283 -7.95 10.43 -3.66
N ASP A 284 -7.86 11.31 -4.66
CA ASP A 284 -6.60 11.80 -5.23
C ASP A 284 -6.04 13.06 -4.54
N ALA A 285 -6.61 13.49 -3.41
CA ALA A 285 -6.19 14.69 -2.70
C ALA A 285 -4.68 14.73 -2.38
N PHE A 286 -4.07 13.60 -2.01
CA PHE A 286 -2.64 13.55 -1.69
C PHE A 286 -1.78 13.80 -2.93
N HIS A 287 -2.21 13.29 -4.08
CA HIS A 287 -1.56 13.55 -5.36
C HIS A 287 -1.66 15.03 -5.73
N ARG A 288 -2.86 15.62 -5.66
CA ARG A 288 -3.08 17.05 -5.92
C ARG A 288 -2.29 17.93 -4.97
N HIS A 289 -2.22 17.56 -3.69
CA HIS A 289 -1.48 18.32 -2.68
C HIS A 289 0.03 18.30 -2.91
N LEU A 290 0.63 17.12 -3.12
CA LEU A 290 2.08 16.97 -3.19
C LEU A 290 2.66 17.28 -4.58
N ILE A 291 1.96 16.90 -5.65
CA ILE A 291 2.48 17.00 -7.01
C ILE A 291 1.97 18.26 -7.71
N GLU A 292 0.67 18.57 -7.55
CA GLU A 292 0.05 19.74 -8.21
C GLU A 292 0.12 21.02 -7.34
N GLY A 293 0.52 20.91 -6.07
CA GLY A 293 0.61 22.03 -5.14
C GLY A 293 -0.73 22.57 -4.64
N ALA A 294 -1.81 21.81 -4.81
CA ALA A 294 -3.15 22.18 -4.35
C ALA A 294 -3.28 22.00 -2.81
N GLY A 295 -2.84 23.01 -2.06
CA GLY A 295 -2.79 22.99 -0.59
C GLY A 295 -4.13 22.67 0.07
N GLU A 296 -5.23 23.16 -0.50
CA GLU A 296 -6.61 22.99 -0.06
C GLU A 296 -7.21 21.62 -0.34
N ALA A 297 -6.50 20.73 -1.06
CA ALA A 297 -6.98 19.40 -1.41
C ALA A 297 -7.13 18.48 -0.20
N ILE A 298 -6.38 18.71 0.88
CA ILE A 298 -6.39 17.91 2.11
C ILE A 298 -7.29 18.54 3.17
N ASN A 299 -7.88 17.70 4.02
CA ASN A 299 -8.79 18.16 5.07
C ASN A 299 -8.03 18.73 6.28
N PRO A 300 -8.10 20.06 6.54
CA PRO A 300 -7.39 20.68 7.66
C PRO A 300 -7.98 20.30 9.02
N ALA A 301 -9.19 19.73 9.06
CA ALA A 301 -9.80 19.23 10.29
C ALA A 301 -9.17 17.91 10.80
N GLN A 302 -8.20 17.35 10.06
CA GLN A 302 -7.51 16.10 10.39
C GLN A 302 -8.47 14.92 10.64
N HIS A 303 -9.47 14.81 9.77
CA HIS A 303 -10.51 13.79 9.78
C HIS A 303 -10.81 13.33 8.35
N GLY A 304 -11.22 12.08 8.17
CA GLY A 304 -11.79 11.58 6.92
C GLY A 304 -11.83 10.06 6.87
N THR A 305 -11.81 9.49 5.67
CA THR A 305 -11.77 8.03 5.45
C THR A 305 -10.48 7.53 4.80
N LYS A 306 -9.56 8.44 4.46
CA LYS A 306 -8.19 8.15 4.00
C LYS A 306 -7.21 9.11 4.68
N ALA A 307 -6.10 8.60 5.20
CA ALA A 307 -5.11 9.38 5.91
C ALA A 307 -3.69 8.85 5.63
N ALA A 308 -2.69 9.73 5.70
CA ALA A 308 -1.29 9.33 5.54
C ALA A 308 -0.36 10.12 6.46
N GLY A 309 0.72 9.49 6.88
CA GLY A 309 1.88 10.19 7.43
C GLY A 309 2.81 10.63 6.32
N VAL A 310 3.27 11.89 6.31
CA VAL A 310 4.22 12.38 5.32
C VAL A 310 5.63 12.30 5.88
N TYR A 311 6.51 11.59 5.19
CA TYR A 311 7.93 11.46 5.52
C TYR A 311 8.80 11.97 4.36
N PRO A 312 9.23 13.24 4.38
CA PRO A 312 10.23 13.74 3.43
C PRO A 312 11.62 13.23 3.86
N LEU A 313 12.20 12.34 3.07
CA LEU A 313 13.52 11.76 3.33
C LEU A 313 14.56 12.36 2.38
N ASP A 314 15.75 12.60 2.91
CA ASP A 314 16.97 12.82 2.13
C ASP A 314 17.94 11.70 2.49
N VAL A 315 18.09 10.73 1.59
CA VAL A 315 18.86 9.50 1.86
C VAL A 315 20.23 9.64 1.21
N ALA A 316 21.29 9.68 2.01
CA ALA A 316 22.65 9.76 1.51
C ALA A 316 23.02 8.56 0.61
N ALA A 317 24.01 8.75 -0.26
CA ALA A 317 24.48 7.71 -1.19
C ALA A 317 24.89 6.43 -0.43
N GLY A 318 24.36 5.27 -0.84
CA GLY A 318 24.65 3.98 -0.20
C GLY A 318 24.04 3.76 1.18
N GLU A 319 23.42 4.78 1.78
CA GLU A 319 22.85 4.73 3.12
C GLU A 319 21.37 4.30 3.10
N SER A 320 20.82 4.04 4.29
CA SER A 320 19.42 3.68 4.47
C SER A 320 18.76 4.39 5.63
N ILE A 321 17.47 4.71 5.48
CA ILE A 321 16.61 5.23 6.55
C ILE A 321 15.48 4.22 6.81
N THR A 322 15.19 3.94 8.08
CA THR A 322 14.11 3.04 8.49
C THR A 322 13.01 3.81 9.22
N LEU A 323 11.78 3.65 8.74
CA LEU A 323 10.56 4.16 9.36
C LEU A 323 9.86 3.05 10.13
N ARG A 324 9.23 3.39 11.26
CA ARG A 324 8.53 2.46 12.14
C ARG A 324 7.09 2.93 12.36
N LEU A 325 6.14 2.03 12.14
CA LEU A 325 4.73 2.25 12.43
C LEU A 325 4.15 1.03 13.14
N ARG A 326 3.11 1.23 13.95
CA ARG A 326 2.41 0.13 14.62
C ARG A 326 0.91 0.32 14.51
N LEU A 327 0.22 -0.63 13.90
CA LEU A 327 -1.23 -0.68 13.78
C LEU A 327 -1.77 -1.68 14.79
N THR A 328 -2.54 -1.23 15.78
CA THR A 328 -3.07 -2.13 16.81
C THR A 328 -4.46 -1.74 17.31
N ALA A 329 -5.24 -2.74 17.74
CA ALA A 329 -6.50 -2.53 18.45
C ALA A 329 -6.31 -2.13 19.93
N ASN A 330 -5.10 -2.30 20.48
CA ASN A 330 -4.80 -2.02 21.89
C ASN A 330 -4.21 -0.61 22.07
N GLU A 331 -4.45 -0.02 23.24
CA GLU A 331 -3.69 1.19 23.63
C GLU A 331 -2.23 0.84 23.88
N HIS A 332 -1.32 1.59 23.27
CA HIS A 332 0.11 1.35 23.42
C HIS A 332 0.86 2.65 23.79
N PRO A 333 1.15 2.89 25.10
CA PRO A 333 1.81 4.12 25.54
C PRO A 333 3.26 4.28 25.06
N ALA A 334 3.93 3.16 24.75
CA ALA A 334 5.30 3.15 24.26
C ALA A 334 5.42 2.26 23.00
N PRO A 335 4.79 2.63 21.88
CA PRO A 335 4.53 1.76 20.72
C PRO A 335 5.78 1.21 20.03
N PHE A 336 6.95 1.81 20.28
CA PHE A 336 8.19 1.50 19.57
C PHE A 336 9.31 0.93 20.45
N THR A 337 9.06 0.66 21.74
CA THR A 337 10.11 0.19 22.68
C THR A 337 10.51 -1.26 22.43
N ASP A 338 9.54 -2.15 22.18
CA ASP A 338 9.69 -3.57 21.92
C ASP A 338 9.81 -3.89 20.41
N PHE A 339 9.85 -2.86 19.57
CA PHE A 339 9.67 -2.98 18.13
C PHE A 339 10.73 -3.87 17.46
N ALA A 340 12.00 -3.59 17.73
CA ALA A 340 13.12 -4.31 17.11
C ALA A 340 13.14 -5.78 17.53
N ASP A 341 12.85 -6.07 18.80
CA ASP A 341 12.84 -7.43 19.35
C ASP A 341 11.72 -8.27 18.73
N ILE A 342 10.54 -7.68 18.53
CA ILE A 342 9.41 -8.37 17.89
C ILE A 342 9.72 -8.65 16.42
N VAL A 343 10.21 -7.66 15.65
CA VAL A 343 10.58 -7.86 14.24
C VAL A 343 11.63 -8.97 14.10
N ALA A 344 12.69 -8.93 14.92
CA ALA A 344 13.74 -9.94 14.91
C ALA A 344 13.19 -11.33 15.29
N SER A 345 12.30 -11.41 16.28
CA SER A 345 11.67 -12.67 16.69
C SER A 345 10.78 -13.24 15.58
N ARG A 346 9.97 -12.41 14.91
CA ARG A 346 9.11 -12.83 13.79
C ARG A 346 9.94 -13.41 12.63
N LEU A 347 11.05 -12.76 12.28
CA LEU A 347 11.98 -13.24 11.26
C LEU A 347 12.64 -14.56 11.67
N ALA A 348 13.19 -14.66 12.89
CA ALA A 348 13.82 -15.89 13.37
C ALA A 348 12.84 -17.08 13.40
N GLU A 349 11.57 -16.83 13.67
CA GLU A 349 10.53 -17.85 13.63
C GLU A 349 10.14 -18.26 12.21
N ALA A 350 10.16 -17.32 11.25
CA ALA A 350 10.00 -17.61 9.82
C ALA A 350 11.15 -18.50 9.32
N ASP A 351 12.40 -18.12 9.63
CA ASP A 351 13.59 -18.91 9.31
C ASP A 351 13.50 -20.33 9.90
N ALA A 352 13.12 -20.45 11.18
CA ALA A 352 12.98 -21.75 11.83
C ALA A 352 11.89 -22.61 11.18
N PHE A 353 10.76 -22.00 10.75
CA PHE A 353 9.69 -22.70 10.04
C PHE A 353 10.15 -23.23 8.69
N TYR A 354 10.78 -22.37 7.87
CA TYR A 354 11.23 -22.77 6.54
C TYR A 354 12.43 -23.73 6.56
N ALA A 355 13.36 -23.58 7.50
CA ALA A 355 14.44 -24.55 7.71
C ALA A 355 13.90 -25.96 8.04
N GLY A 356 12.71 -26.05 8.65
CA GLY A 356 12.04 -27.31 8.95
C GLY A 356 11.31 -27.96 7.76
N ILE A 357 11.08 -27.21 6.68
CA ILE A 357 10.26 -27.64 5.53
C ILE A 357 11.08 -27.73 4.24
N GLN A 358 11.96 -26.76 4.01
CA GLN A 358 12.86 -26.73 2.86
C GLN A 358 13.90 -27.86 3.02
N ARG A 359 14.04 -28.69 1.98
CA ARG A 359 15.12 -29.69 1.92
C ARG A 359 16.37 -29.01 1.38
N ALA A 360 17.53 -29.33 1.95
CA ALA A 360 18.81 -28.84 1.43
C ALA A 360 18.98 -29.27 -0.04
N GLY A 361 19.19 -28.29 -0.95
CA GLY A 361 19.50 -28.53 -2.36
C GLY A 361 18.36 -28.31 -3.36
N MET A 362 17.28 -27.62 -2.98
CA MET A 362 16.37 -26.97 -3.94
C MET A 362 16.63 -25.47 -3.98
#